data_AF-A0A963S5N7-F1
#
_entry.id   AF-A0A963S5N7-F1
#
_cell.length_a   1.000
_cell.length_b   1.000
_cell.length_c   1.000
_cell.angle_alpha   90.00
_cell.angle_beta   90.00
_cell.angle_gamma   90.00
#
_symmetry.space_group_name_H-M   'P 1'
#
loop_
_entity.id
_entity.type
_entity.pdbx_description
1 polymer ?
#
loop_
_entity_poly.entity_id
_entity_poly.type
_entity_poly.pdbx_seq_one_letter_code
_entity_poly.pdbx_strand_id
1 'polypeptide(L)'
;FFFDEAHLLFDDAPKALQEKIEQVVRLIRSKGVGVYFVTQNPVDIPEEVAGQLGNRVQHALRAFTPRDKKAIKAAADTFRINPDLDVEQAITELKVGEALVSTLMEDGAPSVVQRTLIAPPRSRLGPVSKKERAIVQSISPFDGKYDERIDRESAEEVIAQKIVDAAATAEEVADKGEEEVRKRERKSPSLWDGLGGKVAKAAAGAAAASAGSIIAGKLQGKKSRANPQASAASAAAGTVATEIGKAIGIPGLGRFARNLIGGLMR
;
A
#
# COMPACT_ATOMS: atom_id res chain seq x y z
N PHE A 1 -6.62 14.99 -8.86
CA PHE A 1 -6.61 13.62 -8.29
C PHE A 1 -7.17 12.67 -9.34
N PHE A 2 -6.57 11.50 -9.51
CA PHE A 2 -6.98 10.51 -10.51
C PHE A 2 -7.44 9.24 -9.79
N PHE A 3 -8.64 8.77 -10.12
CA PHE A 3 -9.13 7.45 -9.73
C PHE A 3 -9.02 6.55 -10.96
N ASP A 4 -8.00 5.70 -10.97
CA ASP A 4 -7.85 4.65 -11.97
C ASP A 4 -8.72 3.45 -11.60
N GLU A 5 -9.26 2.76 -12.60
CA GLU A 5 -10.27 1.72 -12.42
C GLU A 5 -11.43 2.14 -11.51
N ALA A 6 -12.00 3.31 -11.82
CA ALA A 6 -13.05 3.95 -11.03
C ALA A 6 -14.28 3.06 -10.79
N HIS A 7 -14.54 2.05 -11.64
CA HIS A 7 -15.62 1.08 -11.44
C HIS A 7 -15.53 0.38 -10.06
N LEU A 8 -14.32 0.13 -9.56
CA LEU A 8 -14.09 -0.50 -8.25
C LEU A 8 -14.61 0.33 -7.06
N LEU A 9 -14.82 1.64 -7.25
CA LEU A 9 -15.38 2.51 -6.21
C LEU A 9 -16.90 2.39 -6.10
N PHE A 10 -17.55 1.93 -7.18
CA PHE A 10 -19.00 1.95 -7.33
C PHE A 10 -19.62 0.55 -7.37
N ASP A 11 -18.85 -0.47 -7.79
CA ASP A 11 -19.28 -1.86 -7.80
C ASP A 11 -19.65 -2.34 -6.38
N ASP A 12 -20.90 -2.79 -6.23
CA ASP A 12 -21.51 -3.24 -4.96
C ASP A 12 -21.36 -2.26 -3.79
N ALA A 13 -21.12 -0.97 -4.09
CA ALA A 13 -20.94 0.05 -3.06
C ALA A 13 -22.29 0.33 -2.36
N PRO A 14 -22.32 0.38 -1.01
CA PRO A 14 -23.51 0.77 -0.27
C PRO A 14 -24.00 2.15 -0.70
N LYS A 15 -25.32 2.36 -0.75
CA LYS A 15 -25.91 3.65 -1.17
C LYS A 15 -25.34 4.85 -0.41
N ALA A 16 -25.13 4.71 0.90
CA ALA A 16 -24.53 5.75 1.74
C ALA A 16 -23.11 6.15 1.30
N LEU A 17 -22.32 5.21 0.76
CA LEU A 17 -20.98 5.50 0.24
C LEU A 17 -21.08 6.27 -1.09
N GLN A 18 -21.99 5.85 -1.98
CA GLN A 18 -22.22 6.53 -3.26
C GLN A 18 -22.67 7.99 -3.05
N GLU A 19 -23.65 8.21 -2.18
CA GLU A 19 -24.11 9.56 -1.80
C GLU A 19 -22.97 10.41 -1.23
N LYS A 20 -22.07 9.81 -0.44
CA LYS A 20 -20.91 10.53 0.09
C LYS A 20 -19.90 10.89 -0.99
N ILE A 21 -19.63 9.98 -1.92
CA ILE A 21 -18.74 10.24 -3.06
C ILE A 21 -19.31 11.37 -3.92
N GLU A 22 -20.60 11.35 -4.23
CA GLU A 22 -21.29 12.41 -4.97
C GLU A 22 -21.13 13.77 -4.27
N GLN A 23 -21.41 13.82 -2.95
CA GLN A 23 -21.23 15.03 -2.15
C GLN A 23 -19.79 15.55 -2.21
N VAL A 24 -18.81 14.65 -2.12
CA VAL A 24 -17.38 15.01 -2.19
C VAL A 24 -17.02 15.55 -3.56
N VAL A 25 -17.49 14.95 -4.65
CA VAL A 25 -17.24 15.44 -6.02
C VAL A 25 -17.80 16.85 -6.20
N ARG A 26 -19.01 17.13 -5.70
CA ARG A 26 -19.61 18.48 -5.74
C ARG A 26 -18.79 19.50 -4.94
N LEU A 27 -18.34 19.13 -3.73
CA LEU A 27 -17.51 19.99 -2.89
C LEU A 27 -16.15 20.28 -3.54
N ILE A 28 -15.51 19.27 -4.11
CA ILE A 28 -14.19 19.41 -4.74
C ILE A 28 -14.21 20.47 -5.86
N ARG A 29 -15.26 20.50 -6.69
CA ARG A 29 -15.42 21.52 -7.72
C ARG A 29 -15.36 22.94 -7.17
N SER A 30 -15.95 23.18 -5.99
CA SER A 30 -15.95 24.51 -5.33
C SER A 30 -14.60 24.92 -4.74
N LYS A 31 -13.68 23.97 -4.56
CA LYS A 31 -12.37 24.18 -3.95
C LYS A 31 -11.23 24.30 -4.96
N GLY A 32 -11.54 24.32 -6.26
CA GLY A 32 -10.53 24.42 -7.32
C GLY A 32 -9.66 23.18 -7.47
N VAL A 33 -10.12 22.02 -6.97
CA VAL A 33 -9.41 20.74 -7.11
C VAL A 33 -10.03 19.96 -8.26
N GLY A 34 -9.20 19.44 -9.17
CA GLY A 34 -9.65 18.59 -10.27
C GLY A 34 -9.72 17.12 -9.87
N VAL A 35 -10.82 16.44 -10.20
CA VAL A 35 -10.98 14.97 -10.05
C VAL A 35 -11.21 14.36 -11.42
N TYR A 36 -10.47 13.30 -11.71
CA TYR A 36 -10.56 12.55 -12.95
C TYR A 36 -10.87 11.09 -12.60
N PHE A 37 -11.95 10.56 -13.16
CA PHE A 37 -12.30 9.15 -13.08
C PHE A 37 -11.89 8.49 -14.40
N VAL A 38 -11.08 7.45 -14.31
CA VAL A 38 -10.61 6.65 -15.44
C VAL A 38 -11.22 5.27 -15.28
N THR A 39 -11.98 4.84 -16.27
CA THR A 39 -12.66 3.54 -16.29
C THR A 39 -12.65 2.98 -17.71
N GLN A 40 -12.74 1.66 -17.83
CA GLN A 40 -12.85 0.97 -19.11
C GLN A 40 -14.23 1.16 -19.74
N ASN A 41 -15.30 1.19 -18.93
CA ASN A 41 -16.66 1.35 -19.41
C ASN A 41 -17.37 2.54 -18.73
N PRO A 42 -17.92 3.49 -19.52
CA PRO A 42 -18.60 4.66 -18.96
C PRO A 42 -19.85 4.34 -18.15
N VAL A 43 -20.49 3.18 -18.36
CA VAL A 43 -21.68 2.77 -17.58
C VAL A 43 -21.36 2.41 -16.12
N ASP A 44 -20.09 2.21 -15.79
CA ASP A 44 -19.66 1.86 -14.45
C ASP A 44 -19.62 3.08 -13.51
N ILE A 45 -19.75 4.29 -14.05
CA ILE A 45 -19.83 5.52 -13.27
C ILE A 45 -21.31 5.90 -13.10
N PRO A 46 -21.81 6.07 -11.85
CA PRO A 46 -23.19 6.50 -11.61
C PRO A 46 -23.52 7.82 -12.29
N GLU A 47 -24.73 7.94 -12.84
CA GLU A 47 -25.19 9.11 -13.60
C GLU A 47 -25.07 10.42 -12.80
N GLU A 48 -25.37 10.38 -11.49
CA GLU A 48 -25.26 11.53 -10.58
C GLU A 48 -23.82 12.06 -10.52
N VAL A 49 -22.83 11.17 -10.49
CA VAL A 49 -21.40 11.54 -10.50
C VAL A 49 -20.97 11.96 -11.90
N ALA A 50 -21.34 11.18 -12.92
CA ALA A 50 -21.02 11.48 -14.32
C ALA A 50 -21.52 12.89 -14.70
N GLY A 51 -22.74 13.27 -14.31
CA GLY A 51 -23.30 14.60 -14.56
C GLY A 51 -22.52 15.76 -13.92
N GLN A 52 -21.72 15.53 -12.88
CA GLN A 52 -20.86 16.55 -12.28
C GLN A 52 -19.53 16.74 -13.01
N LEU A 53 -19.13 15.79 -13.84
CA LEU A 53 -17.86 15.81 -14.56
C LEU A 53 -18.01 16.64 -15.84
N GLY A 54 -17.30 17.76 -15.95
CA GLY A 54 -17.41 18.66 -17.11
C GLY A 54 -16.49 18.30 -18.28
N ASN A 55 -15.33 17.72 -18.00
CA ASN A 55 -14.40 17.27 -19.03
C ASN A 55 -14.68 15.80 -19.40
N ARG A 56 -14.57 15.49 -20.69
CA ARG A 56 -14.80 14.16 -21.26
C ARG A 56 -13.71 13.82 -22.26
N VAL A 57 -13.11 12.66 -22.08
CA VAL A 57 -12.14 12.07 -23.00
C VAL A 57 -12.52 10.61 -23.19
N GLN A 58 -13.09 10.28 -24.34
CA GLN A 58 -13.54 8.94 -24.66
C GLN A 58 -12.61 8.33 -25.71
N HIS A 59 -11.91 7.27 -25.33
CA HIS A 59 -11.14 6.45 -26.27
C HIS A 59 -12.04 5.41 -26.95
N ALA A 60 -11.48 4.70 -27.92
CA ALA A 60 -12.19 3.67 -28.68
C ALA A 60 -12.88 2.64 -27.78
N LEU A 61 -14.18 2.43 -28.00
CA LEU A 61 -14.93 1.33 -27.41
C LEU A 61 -15.22 0.28 -28.48
N ARG A 62 -15.18 -1.00 -28.08
CA ARG A 62 -15.49 -2.12 -28.98
C ARG A 62 -16.86 -2.67 -28.61
N ALA A 63 -17.72 -2.84 -29.62
CA ALA A 63 -19.04 -3.43 -29.42
C ALA A 63 -19.02 -4.92 -29.84
N PHE A 64 -19.06 -5.83 -28.87
CA PHE A 64 -19.25 -7.26 -29.15
C PHE A 64 -20.56 -7.79 -28.56
N THR A 65 -21.03 -7.16 -27.48
CA THR A 65 -22.23 -7.56 -26.75
C THR A 65 -23.30 -6.46 -26.78
N PRO A 66 -24.57 -6.78 -26.45
CA PRO A 66 -25.60 -5.76 -26.26
C PRO A 66 -25.28 -4.78 -25.13
N ARG A 67 -24.53 -5.20 -24.11
CA ARG A 67 -24.08 -4.30 -23.03
C ARG A 67 -23.11 -3.26 -23.57
N ASP A 68 -22.19 -3.65 -24.44
CA ASP A 68 -21.23 -2.73 -25.05
C ASP A 68 -21.92 -1.71 -25.96
N LYS A 69 -22.94 -2.13 -26.72
CA LYS A 69 -23.74 -1.21 -27.54
C LYS A 69 -24.43 -0.15 -26.69
N LYS A 70 -25.01 -0.55 -25.55
CA LYS A 70 -25.59 0.40 -24.59
C LYS A 70 -24.54 1.35 -24.01
N ALA A 71 -23.35 0.85 -23.71
CA ALA A 71 -22.25 1.67 -23.23
C ALA A 71 -21.79 2.71 -24.25
N ILE A 72 -21.66 2.32 -25.52
CA ILE A 72 -21.31 3.24 -26.61
C ILE A 72 -22.36 4.34 -26.75
N LYS A 73 -23.64 3.97 -26.75
CA LYS A 73 -24.74 4.93 -26.81
C LYS A 73 -24.74 5.88 -25.61
N ALA A 74 -24.63 5.34 -24.39
CA ALA A 74 -24.57 6.15 -23.18
C ALA A 74 -23.37 7.12 -23.19
N ALA A 75 -22.21 6.67 -23.70
CA ALA A 75 -21.04 7.53 -23.85
C ALA A 75 -21.31 8.66 -24.85
N ALA A 76 -21.90 8.35 -26.00
CA ALA A 76 -22.23 9.31 -27.04
C ALA A 76 -23.20 10.39 -26.54
N ASP A 77 -24.24 9.98 -25.80
CA ASP A 77 -25.25 10.89 -25.24
C ASP A 77 -24.69 11.87 -24.19
N THR A 78 -23.54 11.55 -23.59
CA THR A 78 -22.89 12.45 -22.61
C THR A 78 -22.12 13.61 -23.24
N PHE A 79 -21.89 13.59 -24.55
CA PHE A 79 -21.19 14.64 -25.26
C PHE A 79 -22.14 15.74 -25.74
N ARG A 80 -21.61 16.96 -25.81
CA ARG A 80 -22.30 18.04 -26.54
C ARG A 80 -22.35 17.69 -28.03
N ILE A 81 -23.55 17.67 -28.59
CA ILE A 81 -23.83 17.32 -29.98
C ILE A 81 -22.95 18.13 -30.94
N ASN A 82 -22.38 17.43 -31.92
CA ASN A 82 -21.66 18.02 -33.04
C ASN A 82 -22.42 17.67 -34.34
N PRO A 83 -22.97 18.65 -35.07
CA PRO A 83 -23.70 18.39 -36.33
C PRO A 83 -22.84 17.73 -37.41
N ASP A 84 -21.53 17.94 -37.38
CA ASP A 84 -20.59 17.45 -38.39
C ASP A 84 -20.00 16.07 -38.05
N LEU A 85 -20.36 15.49 -36.90
CA LEU A 85 -19.80 14.25 -36.40
C LEU A 85 -20.86 13.36 -35.75
N ASP A 86 -21.05 12.17 -36.31
CA ASP A 86 -21.77 11.11 -35.61
C ASP A 86 -20.89 10.56 -34.48
N VAL A 87 -21.24 10.92 -33.25
CA VAL A 87 -20.49 10.56 -32.04
C VAL A 87 -20.54 9.04 -31.78
N GLU A 88 -21.71 8.42 -31.97
CA GLU A 88 -21.90 6.98 -31.71
C GLU A 88 -21.07 6.15 -32.69
N GLN A 89 -21.13 6.50 -33.99
CA GLN A 89 -20.31 5.87 -35.01
C GLN A 89 -18.82 6.14 -34.76
N ALA A 90 -18.44 7.39 -34.50
CA ALA A 90 -17.04 7.78 -34.33
C ALA A 90 -16.35 7.03 -33.19
N ILE A 91 -17.04 6.79 -32.06
CA ILE A 91 -16.49 6.03 -30.92
C ILE A 91 -15.98 4.65 -31.35
N THR A 92 -16.68 3.98 -32.27
CA THR A 92 -16.32 2.63 -32.74
C THR A 92 -15.19 2.63 -33.77
N GLU A 93 -15.01 3.74 -34.48
CA GLU A 93 -14.02 3.91 -35.55
C GLU A 93 -12.69 4.52 -35.06
N LEU A 94 -12.63 4.98 -33.81
CA LEU A 94 -11.41 5.50 -33.21
C LEU A 94 -10.28 4.46 -33.23
N LYS A 95 -9.08 4.91 -33.57
CA LYS A 95 -7.86 4.10 -33.53
C LYS A 95 -7.07 4.34 -32.25
N VAL A 96 -6.03 3.53 -32.03
CA VAL A 96 -5.10 3.74 -30.92
C VAL A 96 -4.45 5.11 -31.05
N GLY A 97 -4.47 5.90 -29.97
CA GLY A 97 -3.97 7.27 -29.96
C GLY A 97 -4.99 8.31 -30.42
N GLU A 98 -6.24 7.92 -30.71
CA GLU A 98 -7.35 8.84 -30.98
C GLU A 98 -8.37 8.82 -29.84
N ALA A 99 -9.03 9.95 -29.62
CA ALA A 99 -10.13 10.07 -28.67
C ALA A 99 -11.13 11.14 -29.11
N LEU A 100 -12.38 10.98 -28.69
CA LEU A 100 -13.34 12.05 -28.66
C LEU A 100 -13.14 12.90 -27.41
N VAL A 101 -12.96 14.20 -27.58
CA VAL A 101 -12.65 15.12 -26.50
C VAL A 101 -13.67 16.26 -26.47
N SER A 102 -14.18 16.52 -25.27
CA SER A 102 -14.96 17.69 -24.92
C SER A 102 -14.46 18.23 -23.58
N THR A 103 -14.08 19.49 -23.55
CA THR A 103 -13.50 20.15 -22.37
C THR A 103 -14.30 21.39 -22.02
N LEU A 104 -14.23 21.81 -20.76
CA LEU A 104 -14.88 23.04 -20.33
C LEU A 104 -14.23 24.26 -21.01
N MET A 105 -15.06 25.14 -21.56
CA MET A 105 -14.70 26.45 -22.07
C MET A 105 -14.58 27.46 -20.91
N GLU A 106 -14.15 28.69 -21.21
CA GLU A 106 -13.96 29.76 -20.21
C GLU A 106 -15.26 30.12 -19.45
N ASP A 107 -16.41 29.98 -20.10
CA ASP A 107 -17.74 30.17 -19.52
C ASP A 107 -18.21 28.97 -18.68
N GLY A 108 -17.41 27.91 -18.59
CA GLY A 108 -17.73 26.68 -17.88
C GLY A 108 -18.71 25.76 -18.61
N ALA A 109 -19.06 26.05 -19.87
CA ALA A 109 -19.85 25.15 -20.70
C ALA A 109 -18.96 24.10 -21.39
N PRO A 110 -19.43 22.85 -21.58
CA PRO A 110 -18.70 21.88 -22.38
C PRO A 110 -18.53 22.34 -23.84
N SER A 111 -17.32 22.17 -24.38
CA SER A 111 -17.04 22.38 -25.79
C SER A 111 -17.77 21.36 -26.65
N VAL A 112 -18.04 21.71 -27.91
CA VAL A 112 -18.51 20.74 -28.91
C VAL A 112 -17.50 19.61 -29.02
N VAL A 113 -17.96 18.36 -29.07
CA VAL A 113 -17.08 17.19 -29.13
C VAL A 113 -16.30 17.17 -30.45
N GLN A 114 -15.01 16.86 -30.36
CA GLN A 114 -14.11 16.77 -31.52
C GLN A 114 -13.36 15.44 -31.48
N ARG A 115 -13.08 14.88 -32.67
CA ARG A 115 -12.13 13.77 -32.81
C ARG A 115 -10.71 14.34 -32.78
N THR A 116 -9.90 13.84 -31.87
CA THR A 116 -8.57 14.38 -31.59
C THR A 116 -7.51 13.28 -31.54
N LEU A 117 -6.27 13.64 -31.87
CA LEU A 117 -5.10 12.81 -31.64
C LEU A 117 -4.52 13.12 -30.26
N ILE A 118 -4.30 12.08 -29.47
CA ILE A 118 -3.73 12.18 -28.13
C ILE A 118 -2.21 12.12 -28.24
N ALA A 119 -1.56 13.22 -27.85
CA ALA A 119 -0.11 13.26 -27.75
C ALA A 119 0.35 12.26 -26.67
N PRO A 120 1.28 11.33 -26.98
CA PRO A 120 1.78 10.41 -25.98
C PRO A 120 2.50 11.18 -24.87
N PRO A 121 2.40 10.71 -23.61
CA PRO A 121 3.14 11.32 -22.53
C PRO A 121 4.63 11.26 -22.85
N ARG A 122 5.33 12.38 -22.69
CA ARG A 122 6.79 12.42 -22.72
C ARG A 122 7.32 11.86 -21.40
N SER A 123 7.17 10.55 -21.19
CA SER A 123 7.74 9.89 -20.03
C SER A 123 9.17 9.43 -20.35
N ARG A 124 10.06 9.62 -19.39
CA ARG A 124 11.35 8.93 -19.38
C ARG A 124 11.21 7.74 -18.44
N LEU A 125 11.28 6.54 -19.01
CA LEU A 125 11.40 5.31 -18.23
C LEU A 125 12.86 5.17 -17.77
N GLY A 126 13.07 5.17 -16.46
CA GLY A 126 14.38 4.95 -15.85
C GLY A 126 14.64 5.85 -14.63
N PRO A 127 15.58 5.45 -13.75
CA PRO A 127 15.94 6.26 -12.61
C PRO A 127 16.54 7.60 -13.04
N VAL A 128 16.22 8.67 -12.31
CA VAL A 128 16.87 9.97 -12.46
C VAL A 128 18.38 9.82 -12.26
N SER A 129 19.20 10.42 -13.13
CA SER A 129 20.65 10.36 -12.94
C SER A 129 21.06 11.17 -11.69
N LYS A 130 22.22 10.86 -11.11
CA LYS A 130 22.75 11.62 -9.96
C LYS A 130 22.89 13.11 -10.27
N LYS A 131 23.33 13.43 -11.50
CA LYS A 131 23.51 14.82 -11.96
C LYS A 131 22.18 15.56 -12.07
N GLU A 132 21.17 14.94 -12.66
CA GLU A 132 19.83 15.55 -12.77
C GLU A 132 19.17 15.73 -11.41
N ARG A 133 19.31 14.75 -10.52
CA ARG A 133 18.80 14.85 -9.16
C ARG A 133 19.42 16.04 -8.42
N ALA A 134 20.74 16.22 -8.51
CA ALA A 134 21.42 17.34 -7.87
C ALA A 134 20.94 18.70 -8.41
N ILE A 135 20.71 18.81 -9.73
CA ILE A 135 20.17 20.03 -10.33
C ILE A 135 18.74 20.30 -9.81
N VAL A 136 17.86 19.30 -9.82
CA VAL A 136 16.47 19.44 -9.34
C VAL A 136 16.43 19.80 -7.85
N GLN A 137 17.30 19.20 -7.04
CA GLN A 137 17.42 19.53 -5.62
C GLN A 137 17.87 20.98 -5.42
N SER A 138 18.89 21.44 -6.16
CA SER A 138 19.43 22.81 -6.04
C SER A 138 18.45 23.94 -6.36
N ILE A 139 17.39 23.65 -7.13
CA ILE A 139 16.34 24.63 -7.46
C ILE A 139 15.07 24.43 -6.63
N SER A 140 15.06 23.47 -5.71
CA SER A 140 13.90 23.14 -4.89
C SER A 140 13.68 24.22 -3.83
N PRO A 141 12.42 24.66 -3.60
CA PRO A 141 12.08 25.51 -2.46
C PRO A 141 12.35 24.86 -1.09
N PHE A 142 12.65 23.57 -1.06
CA PHE A 142 12.90 22.78 0.15
C PHE A 142 14.38 22.33 0.27
N ASP A 143 15.28 22.93 -0.51
CA ASP A 143 16.72 22.72 -0.38
C ASP A 143 17.17 22.87 1.09
N GLY A 144 18.04 21.98 1.57
CA GLY A 144 18.50 21.96 2.96
C GLY A 144 17.51 21.39 3.99
N LYS A 145 16.19 21.37 3.73
CA LYS A 145 15.20 20.96 4.73
C LYS A 145 15.09 19.44 4.91
N TYR A 146 15.28 18.68 3.84
CA TYR A 146 15.08 17.22 3.81
C TYR A 146 16.33 16.46 3.33
N ASP A 147 17.49 17.11 3.33
CA ASP A 147 18.72 16.55 2.76
C ASP A 147 19.35 15.51 3.69
N GLU A 148 19.18 15.68 5.00
CA GLU A 148 19.64 14.74 5.99
C GLU A 148 18.66 13.57 6.12
N ARG A 149 19.12 12.37 5.73
CA ARG A 149 18.34 11.16 5.90
C ARG A 149 18.31 10.80 7.38
N ILE A 150 17.13 10.92 7.99
CA ILE A 150 16.89 10.42 9.34
C ILE A 150 16.59 8.93 9.25
N ASP A 151 17.58 8.09 9.61
CA ASP A 151 17.38 6.66 9.80
C ASP A 151 17.01 6.41 11.26
N ARG A 152 15.76 6.02 11.49
CA ARG A 152 15.26 5.76 12.86
C ARG A 152 15.50 4.29 13.18
N GLU A 153 15.85 4.01 14.43
CA GLU A 153 15.92 2.63 14.92
C GLU A 153 14.59 1.92 14.62
N SER A 154 14.69 0.82 13.87
CA SER A 154 13.55 0.03 13.48
C SER A 154 13.04 -0.78 14.69
N ALA A 155 11.75 -1.12 14.67
CA ALA A 155 11.18 -2.00 15.68
C ALA A 155 11.90 -3.37 15.72
N GLU A 156 12.40 -3.84 14.57
CA GLU A 156 13.20 -5.07 14.47
C GLU A 156 14.51 -4.97 15.26
N GLU A 157 15.28 -3.89 15.06
CA GLU A 157 16.55 -3.67 15.76
C GLU A 157 16.36 -3.54 17.27
N VAL A 158 15.31 -2.83 17.70
CA VAL A 158 14.96 -2.70 19.13
C VAL A 158 14.58 -4.05 19.74
N ILE A 159 13.85 -4.91 19.01
CA ILE A 159 13.47 -6.24 19.49
C ILE A 159 14.69 -7.16 19.53
N ALA A 160 15.53 -7.15 18.50
CA ALA A 160 16.76 -7.94 18.44
C ALA A 160 17.70 -7.60 19.60
N GLN A 161 17.90 -6.30 19.89
CA GLN A 161 18.72 -5.86 21.01
C GLN A 161 18.17 -6.35 22.35
N LYS A 162 16.85 -6.28 22.55
CA LYS A 162 16.19 -6.79 23.77
C LYS A 162 16.32 -8.31 23.95
N ILE A 163 16.34 -9.07 22.86
CA ILE A 163 16.58 -10.52 22.91
C ILE A 163 18.03 -10.82 23.34
N VAL A 164 19.00 -10.08 22.80
CA VAL A 164 20.41 -10.22 23.17
C VAL A 164 20.62 -9.86 24.65
N ASP A 165 20.03 -8.76 25.11
CA ASP A 165 20.11 -8.33 26.51
C ASP A 165 19.45 -9.34 27.46
N ALA A 166 18.33 -9.95 27.06
CA ALA A 166 17.66 -10.99 27.83
C ALA A 166 18.50 -12.27 27.93
N ALA A 167 19.17 -12.67 26.86
CA ALA A 167 20.05 -13.84 26.85
C ALA A 167 21.27 -13.62 27.75
N ALA A 168 21.92 -12.45 27.67
CA ALA A 168 23.04 -12.10 28.54
C ALA A 168 22.64 -12.04 30.01
N THR A 169 21.44 -11.52 30.32
CA THR A 169 20.91 -11.49 31.69
C THR A 169 20.63 -12.91 32.21
N ALA A 170 20.13 -13.82 31.37
CA ALA A 170 19.89 -15.20 31.76
C ALA A 170 21.19 -15.96 32.08
N GLU A 171 22.26 -15.69 31.33
CA GLU A 171 23.60 -16.24 31.61
C GLU A 171 24.18 -15.70 32.92
N GLU A 172 24.07 -14.39 33.17
CA GLU A 172 24.51 -13.80 34.46
C GLU A 172 23.73 -14.33 35.67
N VAL A 173 22.43 -14.60 35.51
CA VAL A 173 21.59 -15.21 36.56
C VAL A 173 22.02 -16.63 36.88
N ALA A 174 22.42 -17.41 35.86
CA ALA A 174 22.92 -18.77 36.04
C ALA A 174 24.25 -18.80 36.82
N ASP A 175 25.13 -17.82 36.58
CA ASP A 175 26.46 -17.77 37.19
C ASP A 175 26.47 -17.16 38.62
N LYS A 176 25.64 -16.15 38.89
CA LYS A 176 25.68 -15.37 40.14
C LYS A 176 24.46 -15.53 41.03
N GLY A 177 23.45 -16.27 40.59
CA GLY A 177 22.20 -16.48 41.31
C GLY A 177 21.21 -15.33 41.16
N GLU A 178 19.92 -15.65 41.20
CA GLU A 178 18.82 -14.72 40.95
C GLU A 178 18.79 -13.50 41.91
N GLU A 179 19.23 -13.67 43.17
CA GLU A 179 19.16 -12.62 44.19
C GLU A 179 20.15 -11.48 43.99
N GLU A 180 21.33 -11.73 43.42
CA GLU A 180 22.31 -10.68 43.15
C GLU A 180 21.96 -9.89 41.88
N VAL A 181 21.48 -10.57 40.83
CA VAL A 181 21.11 -9.91 39.57
C VAL A 181 19.84 -9.07 39.73
N ARG A 182 18.90 -9.49 40.58
CA ARG A 182 17.66 -8.74 40.87
C ARG A 182 17.89 -7.46 41.67
N LYS A 183 19.02 -7.31 42.37
CA LYS A 183 19.41 -6.08 43.09
C LYS A 183 19.96 -4.99 42.16
N ARG A 184 20.29 -5.30 40.89
CA ARG A 184 20.77 -4.32 39.92
C ARG A 184 19.63 -3.65 39.16
N GLU A 185 19.83 -2.38 38.83
CA GLU A 185 18.88 -1.57 38.08
C GLU A 185 18.70 -2.12 36.66
N ARG A 186 17.45 -2.36 36.25
CA ARG A 186 17.13 -2.96 34.94
C ARG A 186 17.49 -1.98 33.82
N LYS A 187 18.32 -2.42 32.86
CA LYS A 187 18.77 -1.61 31.72
C LYS A 187 17.68 -1.26 30.70
N SER A 188 16.51 -1.91 30.74
CA SER A 188 15.39 -1.56 29.85
C SER A 188 14.02 -1.74 30.52
N PRO A 189 13.03 -0.86 30.25
CA PRO A 189 11.66 -1.09 30.64
C PRO A 189 11.09 -2.26 29.82
N SER A 190 10.59 -3.27 30.52
CA SER A 190 9.94 -4.42 29.90
C SER A 190 8.63 -3.97 29.24
N LEU A 191 8.58 -3.95 27.90
CA LEU A 191 7.33 -3.86 27.15
C LEU A 191 6.39 -5.05 27.44
N TRP A 192 6.90 -6.10 28.11
CA TRP A 192 6.19 -7.32 28.44
C TRP A 192 5.62 -7.35 29.87
N ASP A 193 5.85 -6.32 30.69
CA ASP A 193 5.25 -6.23 32.04
C ASP A 193 3.71 -6.10 31.99
N GLY A 194 3.14 -5.69 30.84
CA GLY A 194 1.70 -5.61 30.63
C GLY A 194 1.02 -6.91 30.20
N LEU A 195 1.78 -7.95 29.82
CA LEU A 195 1.24 -9.23 29.35
C LEU A 195 1.57 -10.30 30.39
N GLY A 196 0.70 -10.42 31.40
CA GLY A 196 0.76 -11.26 32.60
C GLY A 196 1.87 -12.33 32.69
N GLY A 197 2.52 -12.40 33.86
CA GLY A 197 3.77 -13.14 34.12
C GLY A 197 3.84 -14.63 33.73
N LYS A 198 2.75 -15.28 33.33
CA LYS A 198 2.77 -16.62 32.72
C LYS A 198 3.26 -16.61 31.26
N VAL A 199 2.92 -15.58 30.48
CA VAL A 199 3.39 -15.44 29.09
C VAL A 199 4.86 -15.04 29.06
N ALA A 200 5.28 -14.15 29.95
CA ALA A 200 6.70 -13.80 30.13
C ALA A 200 7.56 -15.00 30.55
N LYS A 201 7.07 -15.85 31.48
CA LYS A 201 7.80 -17.04 31.92
C LYS A 201 7.88 -18.13 30.85
N ALA A 202 6.82 -18.30 30.04
CA ALA A 202 6.82 -19.21 28.91
C ALA A 202 7.71 -18.71 27.75
N ALA A 203 7.68 -17.42 27.44
CA ALA A 203 8.55 -16.80 26.44
C ALA A 203 10.02 -16.81 26.87
N ALA A 204 10.33 -16.60 28.15
CA ALA A 204 11.68 -16.72 28.69
C ALA A 204 12.21 -18.17 28.65
N GLY A 205 11.37 -19.16 28.99
CA GLY A 205 11.71 -20.57 28.86
C GLY A 205 11.95 -21.01 27.41
N ALA A 206 11.12 -20.52 26.48
CA ALA A 206 11.28 -20.78 25.05
C ALA A 206 12.49 -20.05 24.43
N ALA A 207 12.82 -18.85 24.91
CA ALA A 207 14.03 -18.11 24.52
C ALA A 207 15.32 -18.77 25.03
N ALA A 208 15.30 -19.34 26.25
CA ALA A 208 16.41 -20.13 26.76
C ALA A 208 16.62 -21.43 25.96
N ALA A 209 15.54 -22.06 25.51
CA ALA A 209 15.60 -23.25 24.65
C ALA A 209 16.07 -22.93 23.22
N SER A 210 15.75 -21.75 22.67
CA SER A 210 16.17 -21.33 21.33
C SER A 210 17.61 -20.78 21.30
N ALA A 211 18.10 -20.19 22.39
CA ALA A 211 19.52 -19.88 22.54
C ALA A 211 20.40 -21.15 22.44
N GLY A 212 19.92 -22.28 22.98
CA GLY A 212 20.62 -23.57 22.90
C GLY A 212 20.84 -24.09 21.47
N SER A 213 19.88 -23.86 20.54
CA SER A 213 20.01 -24.32 19.15
C SER A 213 20.86 -23.39 18.27
N ILE A 214 20.85 -22.09 18.56
CA ILE A 214 21.71 -21.10 17.88
C ILE A 214 23.17 -21.27 18.31
N ILE A 215 23.42 -21.60 19.59
CA ILE A 215 24.75 -21.91 20.13
C ILE A 215 25.24 -23.28 19.60
N ALA A 216 24.37 -24.29 19.53
CA ALA A 216 24.72 -25.60 18.95
C ALA A 216 25.10 -25.52 17.46
N GLY A 217 24.41 -24.68 16.67
CA GLY A 217 24.76 -24.45 15.26
C GLY A 217 26.12 -23.77 15.06
N LYS A 218 26.54 -22.93 16.02
CA LYS A 218 27.85 -22.25 16.01
C LYS A 218 29.01 -23.18 16.40
N LEU A 219 28.76 -24.17 17.27
CA LEU A 219 29.73 -25.19 17.70
C LEU A 219 29.95 -26.31 16.67
N GLN A 220 28.97 -26.60 15.80
CA GLN A 220 29.01 -27.77 14.91
C GLN A 220 29.66 -27.54 13.53
N GLY A 221 30.25 -26.37 13.28
CA GLY A 221 31.22 -26.14 12.18
C GLY A 221 30.74 -26.38 10.74
N LYS A 222 29.45 -26.61 10.47
CA LYS A 222 28.95 -26.84 9.11
C LYS A 222 28.68 -25.53 8.39
N LYS A 223 29.65 -25.12 7.56
CA LYS A 223 29.51 -24.00 6.61
C LYS A 223 28.54 -24.39 5.49
N SER A 224 27.28 -23.98 5.61
CA SER A 224 26.34 -23.94 4.49
C SER A 224 26.46 -22.59 3.76
N ARG A 225 26.35 -22.59 2.43
CA ARG A 225 26.55 -21.44 1.53
C ARG A 225 25.34 -20.49 1.43
N ALA A 226 24.38 -20.58 2.36
CA ALA A 226 23.25 -19.66 2.44
C ALA A 226 23.43 -18.67 3.60
N ASN A 227 23.05 -17.41 3.39
CA ASN A 227 23.29 -16.28 4.28
C ASN A 227 22.93 -16.62 5.76
N PRO A 228 23.91 -16.72 6.69
CA PRO A 228 23.72 -17.33 8.01
C PRO A 228 22.74 -16.59 8.92
N GLN A 229 22.58 -15.28 8.73
CA GLN A 229 21.70 -14.45 9.57
C GLN A 229 20.22 -14.65 9.24
N ALA A 230 19.88 -14.92 7.97
CA ALA A 230 18.49 -15.10 7.53
C ALA A 230 17.93 -16.49 7.87
N SER A 231 18.77 -17.53 7.90
CA SER A 231 18.32 -18.91 8.22
C SER A 231 18.23 -19.18 9.71
N ALA A 232 19.01 -18.49 10.54
CA ALA A 232 18.96 -18.64 11.99
C ALA A 232 17.74 -17.93 12.61
N ALA A 233 17.36 -16.77 12.08
CA ALA A 233 16.20 -16.00 12.52
C ALA A 233 14.86 -16.69 12.19
N SER A 234 14.74 -17.32 11.02
CA SER A 234 13.49 -17.97 10.58
C SER A 234 13.20 -19.27 11.35
N ALA A 235 14.23 -20.03 11.73
CA ALA A 235 14.09 -21.24 12.52
C ALA A 235 13.72 -20.95 13.99
N ALA A 236 14.24 -19.85 14.56
CA ALA A 236 13.93 -19.42 15.92
C ALA A 236 12.50 -18.84 16.05
N ALA A 237 11.99 -18.16 15.02
CA ALA A 237 10.62 -17.63 15.03
C ALA A 237 9.55 -18.74 14.99
N GLY A 238 9.81 -19.84 14.27
CA GLY A 238 8.89 -20.98 14.15
C GLY A 238 8.68 -21.78 15.45
N THR A 239 9.75 -21.95 16.24
CA THR A 239 9.69 -22.66 17.53
C THR A 239 9.05 -21.81 18.63
N VAL A 240 9.36 -20.51 18.69
CA VAL A 240 8.72 -19.56 19.62
C VAL A 240 7.22 -19.43 19.34
N ALA A 241 6.80 -19.38 18.08
CA ALA A 241 5.39 -19.34 17.70
C ALA A 241 4.61 -20.61 18.08
N THR A 242 5.27 -21.77 18.03
CA THR A 242 4.66 -23.07 18.34
C THR A 242 4.54 -23.30 19.85
N GLU A 243 5.52 -22.86 20.64
CA GLU A 243 5.51 -22.92 22.11
C GLU A 243 4.52 -21.93 22.73
N ILE A 244 4.46 -20.69 22.21
CA ILE A 244 3.45 -19.69 22.64
C ILE A 244 2.03 -20.19 22.30
N GLY A 245 1.85 -20.85 21.16
CA GLY A 245 0.58 -21.46 20.77
C GLY A 245 0.12 -22.58 21.71
N LYS A 246 1.05 -23.37 22.27
CA LYS A 246 0.75 -24.42 23.26
C LYS A 246 0.50 -23.87 24.66
N ALA A 247 1.21 -22.82 25.07
CA ALA A 247 1.10 -22.25 26.42
C ALA A 247 -0.19 -21.45 26.67
N ILE A 248 -0.82 -20.92 25.63
CA ILE A 248 -2.00 -20.03 25.76
C ILE A 248 -3.33 -20.81 25.71
N GLY A 249 -3.36 -22.06 25.24
CA GLY A 249 -4.54 -22.94 25.35
C GLY A 249 -5.82 -22.48 24.63
N ILE A 250 -5.76 -21.46 23.77
CA ILE A 250 -6.93 -20.94 23.03
C ILE A 250 -6.86 -21.44 21.57
N PRO A 251 -7.79 -22.31 21.12
CA PRO A 251 -7.83 -22.76 19.75
C PRO A 251 -8.16 -21.57 18.82
N GLY A 252 -7.23 -21.19 17.93
CA GLY A 252 -7.49 -20.19 16.88
C GLY A 252 -6.47 -19.05 16.79
N LEU A 253 -5.72 -18.74 17.85
CA LEU A 253 -4.75 -17.63 17.84
C LEU A 253 -3.54 -17.90 16.93
N GLY A 254 -3.20 -19.17 16.69
CA GLY A 254 -2.14 -19.58 15.75
C GLY A 254 -2.46 -19.35 14.27
N ARG A 255 -3.70 -19.00 13.91
CA ARG A 255 -4.03 -18.47 12.56
C ARG A 255 -3.88 -16.95 12.50
N PHE A 256 -4.15 -16.26 13.60
CA PHE A 256 -4.00 -14.80 13.70
C PHE A 256 -2.53 -14.37 13.68
N ALA A 257 -1.66 -15.04 14.45
CA ALA A 257 -0.21 -14.76 14.45
C ALA A 257 0.47 -15.09 13.10
N ARG A 258 0.02 -16.15 12.40
CA ARG A 258 0.51 -16.47 11.05
C ARG A 258 0.12 -15.42 10.00
N ASN A 259 -1.08 -14.87 10.09
CA ASN A 259 -1.52 -13.82 9.17
C ASN A 259 -0.87 -12.45 9.46
N LEU A 260 -0.58 -12.15 10.73
CA LEU A 260 0.14 -10.93 11.10
C LEU A 260 1.60 -10.96 10.64
N ILE A 261 2.28 -12.11 10.79
CA ILE A 261 3.67 -12.28 10.35
C ILE A 261 3.76 -12.42 8.82
N GLY A 262 2.78 -13.07 8.18
CA GLY A 262 2.70 -13.17 6.71
C GLY A 262 2.41 -11.84 6.01
N GLY A 263 1.74 -10.90 6.68
CA GLY A 263 1.51 -9.54 6.17
C GLY A 263 2.72 -8.60 6.30
N LEU A 264 3.72 -8.96 7.11
CA LEU A 264 4.96 -8.20 7.31
C LEU A 264 6.14 -8.72 6.48
N MET A 265 5.97 -9.83 5.75
CA MET A 265 6.99 -10.43 4.87
C MET A 265 6.64 -10.33 3.38
N ARG A 266 5.70 -9.45 2.98
CA ARG A 266 5.44 -9.09 1.59
C ARG A 266 5.83 -7.65 1.30
#